data_AF-A0A965MER9-F1
#
_entry.id   AF-A0A965MER9-F1
#
_cell.length_a   1.000
_cell.length_b   1.000
_cell.length_c   1.000
_cell.angle_alpha   90.00
_cell.angle_beta   90.00
_cell.angle_gamma   90.00
#
_symmetry.space_group_name_H-M   'P 1'
#
loop_
_entity.id
_entity.type
_entity.pdbx_description
1 polymer ?
#
loop_
_entity_poly.entity_id
_entity_poly.type
_entity_poly.pdbx_seq_one_letter_code
_entity_poly.pdbx_strand_id
1 'polypeptide(L)'
;MTFWAGVFFLVCPLRADAHPAHAKPVNYPYVVGFERFHSSLDDDDYLAGGGLILLNELNCVSCHEPPRSLRHLLTGVEATNLKGVATRLDHINLELMIRNPRFVKRDTVMPSLFAGPDRDLKEVEALKQYLLAMTYEVPEYPQGDIEAGRSLYHRIGCAACHAPEVGYRPPGIPENAEIEMVGLPSVPMNLA
;
A
#
# COMPACT_ATOMS: atom_id res chain seq x y z
N MET A 1 25.15 12.26 -59.01
CA MET A 1 25.11 12.83 -57.64
C MET A 1 23.92 12.20 -56.92
N THR A 2 24.16 11.08 -56.22
CA THR A 2 23.15 10.34 -55.46
C THR A 2 23.19 10.82 -54.01
N PHE A 3 22.16 11.56 -53.57
CA PHE A 3 22.00 11.98 -52.19
C PHE A 3 21.46 10.81 -51.36
N TRP A 4 22.26 10.34 -50.41
CA TRP A 4 21.87 9.36 -49.40
C TRP A 4 21.28 10.14 -48.21
N ALA A 5 19.95 10.17 -48.09
CA ALA A 5 19.29 10.73 -46.92
C ALA A 5 19.34 9.70 -45.79
N GLY A 6 20.37 9.79 -44.95
CA GLY A 6 20.47 9.00 -43.73
C GLY A 6 19.41 9.44 -42.73
N VAL A 7 18.41 8.58 -42.51
CA VAL A 7 17.45 8.72 -41.41
C VAL A 7 18.20 8.38 -40.11
N PHE A 8 18.63 9.41 -39.38
CA PHE A 8 19.10 9.25 -38.01
C PHE A 8 17.90 8.98 -37.10
N PHE A 9 17.66 7.72 -36.76
CA PHE A 9 16.81 7.38 -35.63
C PHE A 9 17.52 7.84 -34.36
N LEU A 10 17.07 8.96 -33.81
CA LEU A 10 17.48 9.43 -32.49
C LEU A 10 16.84 8.51 -31.46
N VAL A 11 17.50 7.40 -31.13
CA VAL A 11 17.11 6.54 -30.01
C VAL A 11 17.41 7.33 -28.75
N CYS A 12 16.38 8.00 -28.21
CA CYS A 12 16.46 8.64 -26.90
C CYS A 12 16.54 7.51 -25.85
N PRO A 13 17.64 7.34 -25.12
CA PRO A 13 17.79 6.28 -24.13
C PRO A 13 17.18 6.74 -22.79
N LEU A 14 16.12 7.54 -22.82
CA LEU A 14 15.37 7.84 -21.62
C LEU A 14 14.73 6.53 -21.18
N ARG A 15 15.34 5.92 -20.16
CA ARG A 15 14.67 4.88 -19.37
C ARG A 15 13.30 5.42 -19.04
N ALA A 16 12.27 4.82 -19.64
CA ALA A 16 10.91 5.13 -19.29
C ALA A 16 10.71 4.58 -17.88
N ASP A 17 10.89 5.42 -16.87
CA ASP A 17 10.50 5.16 -15.47
C ASP A 17 8.96 5.13 -15.31
N ALA A 18 8.23 4.93 -16.41
CA ALA A 18 6.79 4.81 -16.44
C ALA A 18 6.28 3.49 -15.85
N HIS A 19 7.17 2.53 -15.56
CA HIS A 19 6.79 1.32 -14.87
C HIS A 19 6.58 1.61 -13.36
N PRO A 20 5.47 1.20 -12.73
CA PRO A 20 5.23 1.43 -11.30
C PRO A 20 6.33 0.92 -10.38
N ALA A 21 7.09 -0.09 -10.82
CA ALA A 21 8.24 -0.61 -10.09
C ALA A 21 9.42 0.39 -10.01
N HIS A 22 9.48 1.39 -10.89
CA HIS A 22 10.51 2.43 -10.92
C HIS A 22 10.07 3.74 -10.23
N ALA A 23 8.84 3.81 -9.72
CA ALA A 23 8.37 4.99 -9.02
C ALA A 23 9.21 5.24 -7.77
N LYS A 24 9.61 6.51 -7.55
CA LYS A 24 10.33 6.89 -6.33
C LYS A 24 9.43 6.63 -5.11
N PRO A 25 9.96 6.07 -4.02
CA PRO A 25 9.19 5.90 -2.81
C PRO A 25 8.66 7.23 -2.29
N VAL A 26 7.37 7.27 -1.99
CA VAL A 26 6.70 8.47 -1.48
C VAL A 26 6.61 8.46 0.04
N ASN A 27 6.52 9.65 0.64
CA ASN A 27 6.35 9.82 2.08
C ASN A 27 5.04 10.54 2.43
N TYR A 28 3.95 10.13 1.78
CA TYR A 28 2.58 10.52 2.09
C TYR A 28 1.65 9.30 2.02
N PRO A 29 0.39 9.38 2.50
CA PRO A 29 -0.60 8.31 2.31
C PRO A 29 -0.82 8.03 0.82
N TYR A 30 -0.45 6.84 0.34
CA TYR A 30 -0.52 6.51 -1.08
C TYR A 30 -1.94 6.04 -1.45
N VAL A 31 -2.68 6.90 -2.18
CA VAL A 31 -4.04 6.58 -2.65
C VAL A 31 -4.00 6.19 -4.12
N VAL A 32 -4.01 4.88 -4.39
CA VAL A 32 -3.84 4.31 -5.74
C VAL A 32 -4.74 4.97 -6.79
N GLY A 33 -6.00 5.22 -6.45
CA GLY A 33 -6.96 5.87 -7.36
C GLY A 33 -6.58 7.31 -7.70
N PHE A 34 -6.02 8.07 -6.76
CA PHE A 34 -5.57 9.43 -7.03
C PHE A 34 -4.28 9.41 -7.86
N GLU A 35 -3.27 8.67 -7.38
CA GLU A 35 -1.92 8.63 -7.93
C GLU A 35 -1.86 8.10 -9.37
N ARG A 36 -2.78 7.20 -9.74
CA ARG A 36 -2.84 6.63 -11.08
C ARG A 36 -3.47 7.57 -12.11
N PHE A 37 -4.44 8.37 -11.68
CA PHE A 37 -5.27 9.15 -12.60
C PHE A 37 -4.99 10.64 -12.55
N HIS A 38 -4.19 11.12 -11.59
CA HIS A 38 -3.87 12.54 -11.43
C HIS A 38 -2.35 12.75 -11.40
N SER A 39 -1.91 13.87 -11.95
CA SER A 39 -0.50 14.27 -12.06
C SER A 39 -0.34 15.75 -11.70
N SER A 40 0.89 16.17 -11.36
CA SER A 40 1.21 17.57 -11.10
C SER A 40 1.13 18.49 -12.34
N LEU A 41 0.83 17.92 -13.52
CA LEU A 41 0.69 18.65 -14.78
C LEU A 41 -0.78 18.85 -15.18
N ASP A 42 -1.71 18.27 -14.43
CA ASP A 42 -3.13 18.41 -14.71
C ASP A 42 -3.60 19.82 -14.34
N ASP A 43 -4.67 20.29 -15.00
CA ASP A 43 -5.28 21.57 -14.66
C ASP A 43 -6.04 21.53 -13.33
N ASP A 44 -6.29 22.72 -12.76
CA ASP A 44 -6.93 22.87 -11.45
C ASP A 44 -8.32 22.23 -11.39
N ASP A 45 -9.07 22.24 -12.50
CA ASP A 45 -10.42 21.67 -12.56
C ASP A 45 -10.37 20.13 -12.49
N TYR A 46 -9.43 19.51 -13.19
CA TYR A 46 -9.21 18.07 -13.13
C TYR A 46 -8.64 17.65 -11.75
N LEU A 47 -7.71 18.43 -11.19
CA LEU A 47 -7.20 18.21 -9.83
C LEU A 47 -8.29 18.27 -8.75
N ALA A 48 -9.26 19.18 -8.89
CA ALA A 48 -10.41 19.26 -8.00
C ALA A 48 -11.25 17.96 -8.04
N GLY A 49 -11.38 17.35 -9.23
CA GLY A 49 -11.99 16.02 -9.40
C GLY A 49 -11.26 14.93 -8.60
N GLY A 50 -9.92 14.92 -8.64
CA GLY A 50 -9.10 14.01 -7.84
C GLY A 50 -9.26 14.21 -6.33
N GLY A 51 -9.54 15.44 -5.90
CA GLY A 51 -9.87 15.73 -4.50
C GLY A 51 -11.07 14.94 -3.98
N LEU A 52 -12.06 14.62 -4.83
CA LEU A 52 -13.20 13.79 -4.44
C LEU A 52 -12.78 12.35 -4.10
N ILE A 53 -11.81 11.80 -4.83
CA ILE A 53 -11.24 10.47 -4.54
C ILE A 53 -10.57 10.51 -3.17
N LEU A 54 -9.73 11.52 -2.91
CA LEU A 54 -9.02 11.64 -1.65
C LEU A 54 -9.97 11.79 -0.45
N LEU A 55 -11.07 12.54 -0.58
CA LEU A 55 -12.08 12.67 0.47
C LEU A 55 -12.68 11.33 0.91
N ASN A 56 -12.91 10.42 -0.05
CA ASN A 56 -13.39 9.07 0.24
C ASN A 56 -12.26 8.19 0.81
N GLU A 57 -11.14 8.10 0.09
CA GLU A 57 -10.06 7.13 0.37
C GLU A 57 -9.27 7.44 1.65
N LEU A 58 -9.13 8.73 2.00
CA LEU A 58 -8.58 9.14 3.30
C LEU A 58 -9.65 9.16 4.41
N ASN A 59 -10.86 8.72 4.08
CA ASN A 59 -11.98 8.51 4.98
C ASN A 59 -12.43 9.77 5.74
N CYS A 60 -12.30 10.94 5.13
CA CYS A 60 -12.75 12.22 5.71
C CYS A 60 -14.23 12.18 6.09
N VAL A 61 -15.00 11.43 5.30
CA VAL A 61 -16.45 11.28 5.43
C VAL A 61 -16.90 10.42 6.62
N SER A 62 -15.95 9.79 7.34
CA SER A 62 -16.25 9.17 8.63
C SER A 62 -16.62 10.18 9.72
N CYS A 63 -16.16 11.44 9.58
CA CYS A 63 -16.48 12.52 10.53
C CYS A 63 -17.22 13.68 9.86
N HIS A 64 -16.94 13.96 8.57
CA HIS A 64 -17.53 15.07 7.84
C HIS A 64 -18.64 14.60 6.91
N GLU A 65 -19.87 14.98 7.23
CA GLU A 65 -21.04 14.63 6.43
C GLU A 65 -20.93 15.18 4.99
N PRO A 66 -20.97 14.33 3.96
CA PRO A 66 -20.93 14.80 2.58
C PRO A 66 -22.29 15.41 2.16
N PRO A 67 -22.31 16.33 1.18
CA PRO A 67 -23.55 16.84 0.61
C PRO A 67 -24.47 15.70 0.15
N ARG A 68 -25.79 15.86 0.30
CA ARG A 68 -26.78 14.82 -0.04
C ARG A 68 -26.61 14.26 -1.46
N SER A 69 -26.28 15.11 -2.42
CA SER A 69 -26.05 14.72 -3.82
C SER A 69 -24.85 13.78 -3.99
N LEU A 70 -23.85 13.85 -3.11
CA LEU A 70 -22.60 13.10 -3.22
C LEU A 70 -22.50 11.90 -2.28
N ARG A 71 -23.45 11.70 -1.35
CA ARG A 71 -23.44 10.59 -0.38
C ARG A 71 -23.24 9.20 -0.99
N HIS A 72 -23.76 8.97 -2.19
CA HIS A 72 -23.65 7.69 -2.89
C HIS A 72 -22.26 7.43 -3.47
N LEU A 73 -21.46 8.48 -3.69
CA LEU A 73 -20.07 8.40 -4.16
C LEU A 73 -19.07 8.42 -2.99
N LEU A 74 -19.48 9.00 -1.86
CA LEU A 74 -18.66 9.26 -0.69
C LEU A 74 -19.11 8.40 0.49
N THR A 75 -18.98 7.08 0.33
CA THR A 75 -19.43 6.09 1.34
C THR A 75 -18.41 5.87 2.46
N GLY A 76 -17.20 6.39 2.30
CA GLY A 76 -16.06 6.14 3.19
C GLY A 76 -15.36 4.82 2.87
N VAL A 77 -14.34 4.53 3.67
CA VAL A 77 -13.55 3.31 3.59
C VAL A 77 -13.84 2.44 4.82
N GLU A 78 -14.04 1.15 4.59
CA GLU A 78 -14.19 0.18 5.67
C GLU A 78 -12.85 0.01 6.40
N ALA A 79 -12.84 0.32 7.70
CA ALA A 79 -11.66 0.18 8.54
C ALA A 79 -11.39 -1.29 8.90
N THR A 80 -10.13 -1.61 9.22
CA THR A 80 -9.73 -2.95 9.64
C THR A 80 -10.54 -3.41 10.85
N ASN A 81 -11.10 -4.62 10.78
CA ASN A 81 -11.77 -5.23 11.91
C ASN A 81 -10.77 -5.50 13.06
N LEU A 82 -11.00 -4.90 14.23
CA LEU A 82 -10.17 -5.05 15.42
C LEU A 82 -10.63 -6.19 16.34
N LYS A 83 -11.72 -6.89 16.00
CA LYS A 83 -12.15 -8.08 16.74
C LYS A 83 -11.00 -9.09 16.77
N GLY A 84 -10.68 -9.56 17.98
CA GLY A 84 -9.65 -10.57 18.17
C GLY A 84 -8.25 -10.13 17.72
N VAL A 85 -7.95 -8.82 17.68
CA VAL A 85 -6.67 -8.31 17.16
C VAL A 85 -5.48 -8.82 17.95
N ALA A 86 -5.62 -9.06 19.26
CA ALA A 86 -4.56 -9.60 20.10
C ALA A 86 -4.18 -11.05 19.75
N THR A 87 -5.04 -11.76 19.02
CA THR A 87 -4.74 -13.10 18.48
C THR A 87 -3.95 -13.03 17.17
N ARG A 88 -3.97 -11.87 16.47
CA ARG A 88 -3.38 -11.72 15.11
C ARG A 88 -2.10 -10.88 15.08
N LEU A 89 -1.91 -10.00 16.07
CA LEU A 89 -0.78 -9.09 16.15
C LEU A 89 -0.16 -9.19 17.54
N ASP A 90 1.17 -9.22 17.58
CA ASP A 90 1.91 -9.12 18.83
C ASP A 90 1.87 -7.70 19.41
N HIS A 91 2.31 -7.58 20.66
CA HIS A 91 2.19 -6.37 21.44
C HIS A 91 3.00 -5.21 20.86
N ILE A 92 4.17 -5.49 20.27
CA ILE A 92 5.07 -4.47 19.72
C ILE A 92 4.49 -3.94 18.42
N ASN A 93 4.06 -4.83 17.52
CA ASN A 93 3.45 -4.41 16.26
C ASN A 93 2.15 -3.61 16.49
N LEU A 94 1.34 -4.01 17.47
CA LEU A 94 0.14 -3.27 17.84
C LEU A 94 0.47 -1.86 18.36
N GLU A 95 1.47 -1.72 19.23
CA GLU A 95 1.91 -0.42 19.73
C GLU A 95 2.44 0.47 18.59
N LEU A 96 3.32 -0.07 17.74
CA LEU A 96 3.89 0.67 16.62
C LEU A 96 2.81 1.12 15.63
N MET A 97 1.80 0.27 15.36
CA MET A 97 0.67 0.63 14.52
C MET A 97 -0.17 1.75 15.11
N ILE A 98 -0.35 1.84 16.43
CA ILE A 98 -1.07 2.96 17.06
C ILE A 98 -0.23 4.24 16.99
N ARG A 99 1.07 4.15 17.30
CA ARG A 99 1.96 5.31 17.38
C ARG A 99 2.25 5.91 16.02
N ASN A 100 2.66 5.06 15.08
CA ASN A 100 3.12 5.46 13.76
C ASN A 100 2.80 4.38 12.73
N PRO A 101 1.53 4.29 12.28
CA PRO A 101 1.09 3.30 11.29
C PRO A 101 1.96 3.30 10.03
N ARG A 102 2.37 4.49 9.55
CA ARG A 102 3.19 4.65 8.34
C ARG A 102 4.64 4.20 8.52
N PHE A 103 5.14 4.11 9.75
CA PHE A 103 6.44 3.48 10.01
C PHE A 103 6.37 1.96 9.84
N VAL A 104 5.29 1.33 10.28
CA VAL A 104 5.08 -0.12 10.16
C VAL A 104 4.66 -0.51 8.74
N LYS A 105 3.69 0.21 8.18
CA LYS A 105 3.16 0.02 6.83
C LYS A 105 3.17 1.34 6.08
N ARG A 106 4.21 1.58 5.29
CA ARG A 106 4.47 2.86 4.58
C ARG A 106 3.25 3.42 3.83
N ASP A 107 2.53 2.54 3.14
CA ASP A 107 1.44 2.91 2.24
C ASP A 107 0.06 2.84 2.91
N THR A 108 0.01 2.71 4.24
CA THR A 108 -1.27 2.76 4.95
C THR A 108 -1.88 4.16 4.89
N VAL A 109 -3.20 4.22 4.69
CA VAL A 109 -4.00 5.44 4.84
C VAL A 109 -4.43 5.69 6.29
N MET A 110 -4.10 4.78 7.21
CA MET A 110 -4.34 4.98 8.64
C MET A 110 -3.57 6.23 9.13
N PRO A 111 -4.26 7.23 9.70
CA PRO A 111 -3.62 8.47 10.11
C PRO A 111 -2.71 8.25 11.32
N SER A 112 -1.55 8.91 11.33
CA SER A 112 -0.61 8.90 12.45
C SER A 112 -1.03 9.86 13.56
N LEU A 113 -2.17 9.61 14.20
CA LEU A 113 -2.75 10.48 15.23
C LEU A 113 -1.82 10.70 16.44
N PHE A 114 -0.94 9.74 16.72
CA PHE A 114 -0.04 9.73 17.89
C PHE A 114 1.44 9.97 17.54
N ALA A 115 1.77 10.36 16.30
CA ALA A 115 3.16 10.57 15.89
C ALA A 115 3.71 11.97 16.21
N GLY A 116 2.87 12.90 16.64
CA GLY A 116 3.26 14.26 17.02
C GLY A 116 4.01 14.32 18.36
N PRO A 117 4.89 15.32 18.57
CA PRO A 117 5.63 15.50 19.82
C PRO A 117 4.75 15.89 21.01
N ASP A 118 3.51 16.30 20.76
CA ASP A 118 2.50 16.73 21.72
C ASP A 118 1.65 15.57 22.27
N ARG A 119 1.89 14.33 21.83
CA ARG A 119 1.03 13.17 22.12
C ARG A 119 1.47 12.44 23.39
N ASP A 120 0.53 12.13 24.27
CA ASP A 120 0.79 11.41 25.50
C ASP A 120 0.91 9.90 25.25
N LEU A 121 2.05 9.33 25.60
CA LEU A 121 2.30 7.90 25.44
C LEU A 121 1.38 7.03 26.31
N LYS A 122 0.78 7.59 27.36
CA LYS A 122 -0.23 6.90 28.17
C LYS A 122 -1.52 6.65 27.39
N GLU A 123 -1.88 7.50 26.44
CA GLU A 123 -3.05 7.28 25.57
C GLU A 123 -2.81 6.08 24.65
N VAL A 124 -1.61 5.99 24.07
CA VAL A 124 -1.16 4.85 23.26
C VAL A 124 -1.19 3.57 24.10
N GLU A 125 -0.64 3.62 25.32
CA GLU A 125 -0.65 2.47 26.23
C GLU A 125 -2.07 2.03 26.57
N ALA A 126 -2.97 2.97 26.89
CA ALA A 126 -4.36 2.67 27.19
C ALA A 126 -5.09 2.00 26.02
N LEU A 127 -4.90 2.52 24.80
CA LEU A 127 -5.43 1.92 23.58
C LEU A 127 -4.87 0.51 23.35
N LYS A 128 -3.55 0.34 23.50
CA LYS A 128 -2.89 -0.96 23.37
C LYS A 128 -3.49 -1.97 24.35
N GLN A 129 -3.60 -1.63 25.63
CA GLN A 129 -4.16 -2.53 26.65
C GLN A 129 -5.61 -2.92 26.34
N TYR A 130 -6.43 -1.98 25.89
CA TYR A 130 -7.80 -2.27 25.47
C TYR A 130 -7.85 -3.26 24.29
N LEU A 131 -7.00 -3.08 23.29
CA LEU A 131 -6.93 -3.96 22.12
C LEU A 131 -6.34 -5.33 22.47
N LEU A 132 -5.38 -5.41 23.40
CA LEU A 132 -4.82 -6.67 23.90
C LEU A 132 -5.85 -7.52 24.65
N ALA A 133 -6.88 -6.90 25.23
CA ALA A 133 -8.00 -7.63 25.82
C ALA A 133 -8.93 -8.28 24.79
N MET A 134 -8.78 -7.96 23.49
CA MET A 134 -9.60 -8.54 22.41
C MET A 134 -8.93 -9.74 21.76
N THR A 135 -9.27 -10.93 22.25
CA THR A 135 -8.87 -12.20 21.65
C THR A 135 -10.07 -12.91 21.02
N TYR A 136 -9.77 -13.87 20.15
CA TYR A 136 -10.75 -14.84 19.67
C TYR A 136 -10.08 -16.22 19.55
N GLU A 137 -10.89 -17.26 19.56
CA GLU A 137 -10.43 -18.62 19.32
C GLU A 137 -10.24 -18.82 17.81
N VAL A 138 -9.01 -19.12 17.40
CA VAL A 138 -8.69 -19.41 16.00
C VAL A 138 -9.24 -20.79 15.65
N PRO A 139 -10.13 -20.92 14.66
CA PRO A 139 -10.58 -22.24 14.21
C PRO A 139 -9.40 -23.07 13.72
N GLU A 140 -9.47 -24.39 13.88
CA GLU A 140 -8.54 -25.29 13.22
C GLU A 140 -8.77 -25.23 11.70
N TYR A 141 -7.71 -24.89 10.95
CA TYR A 141 -7.71 -24.92 9.50
C TYR A 141 -6.89 -26.12 9.01
N PRO A 142 -7.27 -26.76 7.89
CA PRO A 142 -6.44 -27.78 7.28
C PRO A 142 -5.10 -27.19 6.86
N GLN A 143 -4.02 -27.96 7.04
CA GLN A 143 -2.70 -27.55 6.60
C GLN A 143 -2.68 -27.41 5.07
N GLY A 144 -2.21 -26.25 4.59
CA GLY A 144 -2.07 -25.96 3.17
C GLY A 144 -0.81 -26.57 2.53
N ASP A 145 -0.77 -26.55 1.21
CA ASP A 145 0.41 -26.91 0.41
C ASP A 145 1.20 -25.64 0.04
N ILE A 146 2.43 -25.55 0.55
CA ILE A 146 3.34 -24.41 0.35
C ILE A 146 3.70 -24.25 -1.12
N GLU A 147 3.92 -25.33 -1.86
CA GLU A 147 4.37 -25.26 -3.25
C GLU A 147 3.22 -24.82 -4.17
N ALA A 148 2.01 -25.35 -3.92
CA ALA A 148 0.81 -24.89 -4.60
C ALA A 148 0.54 -23.40 -4.33
N GLY A 149 0.67 -22.96 -3.08
CA GLY A 149 0.53 -21.55 -2.69
C GLY A 149 1.56 -20.64 -3.36
N ARG A 150 2.83 -21.08 -3.38
CA ARG A 150 3.93 -20.38 -4.06
C ARG A 150 3.64 -20.21 -5.55
N SER A 151 3.24 -21.29 -6.24
CA SER A 151 2.89 -21.22 -7.66
C SER A 151 1.73 -20.25 -7.92
N LEU A 152 0.68 -20.33 -7.10
CA LEU A 152 -0.49 -19.45 -7.21
C LEU A 152 -0.12 -17.98 -7.03
N TYR A 153 0.64 -17.64 -5.98
CA TYR A 153 1.06 -16.29 -5.64
C TYR A 153 1.76 -15.58 -6.81
N HIS A 154 2.61 -16.30 -7.53
CA HIS A 154 3.32 -15.76 -8.69
C HIS A 154 2.45 -15.74 -9.94
N ARG A 155 1.65 -16.79 -10.17
CA ARG A 155 0.84 -16.93 -11.39
C ARG A 155 -0.30 -15.91 -11.48
N ILE A 156 -0.94 -15.58 -10.36
CA ILE A 156 -2.06 -14.61 -10.36
C ILE A 156 -1.60 -13.15 -10.18
N GLY A 157 -0.29 -12.93 -10.06
CA GLY A 157 0.28 -11.59 -9.98
C GLY A 157 0.27 -10.96 -8.59
N CYS A 158 0.14 -11.73 -7.50
CA CYS A 158 0.28 -11.18 -6.14
C CYS A 158 1.64 -10.48 -5.98
N ALA A 159 2.68 -11.08 -6.53
CA ALA A 159 4.05 -10.56 -6.55
C ALA A 159 4.21 -9.21 -7.30
N ALA A 160 3.20 -8.78 -8.07
CA ALA A 160 3.23 -7.49 -8.78
C ALA A 160 2.94 -6.30 -7.85
N CYS A 161 2.38 -6.54 -6.66
CA CYS A 161 2.11 -5.51 -5.65
C CYS A 161 2.61 -5.88 -4.25
N HIS A 162 2.76 -7.16 -3.95
CA HIS A 162 3.31 -7.66 -2.69
C HIS A 162 4.73 -8.21 -2.91
N ALA A 163 5.65 -7.97 -1.99
CA ALA A 163 7.00 -8.52 -2.11
C ALA A 163 6.94 -10.07 -2.04
N PRO A 164 7.63 -10.80 -2.93
CA PRO A 164 7.78 -12.24 -2.78
C PRO A 164 8.62 -12.58 -1.55
N GLU A 165 8.65 -13.86 -1.19
CA GLU A 165 9.54 -14.35 -0.14
C GLU A 165 11.00 -13.93 -0.41
N VAL A 166 11.69 -13.52 0.65
CA VAL A 166 13.09 -13.11 0.57
C VAL A 166 13.92 -14.24 -0.04
N GLY A 167 14.62 -13.94 -1.14
CA GLY A 167 15.46 -14.92 -1.84
C GLY A 167 14.73 -15.80 -2.85
N TYR A 168 13.41 -15.64 -3.05
CA TYR A 168 12.71 -16.35 -4.12
C TYR A 168 13.23 -15.92 -5.50
N ARG A 169 13.50 -16.90 -6.37
CA ARG A 169 13.84 -16.69 -7.78
C ARG A 169 12.88 -17.50 -8.66
N PRO A 170 12.22 -16.89 -9.67
CA PRO A 170 11.40 -17.63 -10.61
C PRO A 170 12.23 -18.68 -11.36
N PRO A 171 11.68 -19.89 -11.61
CA PRO A 171 12.37 -20.92 -12.36
C PRO A 171 12.65 -20.45 -13.80
N GLY A 172 13.79 -20.85 -14.35
CA GLY A 172 14.19 -20.52 -15.73
C GLY A 172 14.83 -19.14 -15.93
N ILE A 173 15.05 -18.38 -14.86
CA ILE A 173 15.81 -17.12 -14.88
C ILE A 173 17.31 -17.45 -14.71
N PRO A 174 18.21 -16.91 -15.56
CA PRO A 174 19.66 -17.06 -15.39
C PRO A 174 20.15 -16.63 -14.00
N GLU A 175 21.17 -17.29 -13.46
CA GLU A 175 21.72 -16.95 -12.12
C GLU A 175 22.21 -15.50 -12.03
N ASN A 176 22.76 -14.98 -13.12
CA ASN A 176 23.27 -13.60 -13.20
C ASN A 176 22.20 -12.55 -13.50
N ALA A 177 20.94 -12.94 -13.70
CA ALA A 177 19.88 -11.98 -13.96
C ALA A 177 19.47 -11.29 -12.65
N GLU A 178 19.46 -9.96 -12.66
CA GLU A 178 18.87 -9.18 -11.58
C GLU A 178 17.35 -9.35 -11.63
N ILE A 179 16.74 -9.69 -10.49
CA ILE A 179 15.29 -9.74 -10.37
C ILE A 179 14.84 -8.35 -9.92
N GLU A 180 14.12 -7.67 -10.80
CA GLU A 180 13.53 -6.38 -10.49
C GLU A 180 12.48 -6.56 -9.38
N MET A 181 12.62 -5.79 -8.30
CA MET A 181 11.63 -5.72 -7.24
C MET A 181 10.68 -4.57 -7.49
N VAL A 182 9.43 -4.72 -7.06
CA VAL A 182 8.47 -3.62 -7.05
C VAL A 182 9.00 -2.47 -6.17
N GLY A 183 8.95 -1.24 -6.69
CA GLY A 183 9.46 -0.05 -6.00
C GLY A 183 8.69 0.34 -4.72
N LEU A 184 7.43 -0.08 -4.63
CA LEU A 184 6.56 0.04 -3.45
C LEU A 184 5.87 -1.30 -3.16
N PRO A 185 6.61 -2.32 -2.68
CA PRO A 185 5.99 -3.57 -2.29
C PRO A 185 5.14 -3.32 -1.05
N SER A 186 3.88 -3.70 -1.10
CA SER A 186 3.12 -3.91 0.11
C SER A 186 3.61 -5.20 0.78
N VAL A 187 4.48 -5.06 1.77
CA VAL A 187 4.88 -6.19 2.61
C VAL A 187 3.73 -6.45 3.61
N PRO A 188 3.18 -7.67 3.67
CA PRO A 188 2.28 -8.03 4.76
C PRO A 188 2.97 -7.74 6.08
N MET A 189 2.27 -7.14 7.04
CA MET A 189 2.79 -7.15 8.41
C MET A 189 3.02 -8.61 8.78
N ASN A 190 4.17 -8.94 9.37
CA ASN A 190 4.43 -10.29 9.85
C ASN A 190 3.41 -10.56 10.96
N LEU A 191 2.26 -11.11 10.59
CA LEU A 191 1.23 -11.55 11.53
C LEU A 191 1.84 -12.72 12.28
N ALA A 192 1.85 -12.62 13.60
CA ALA A 192 2.48 -13.60 14.49
C ALA A 192 1.93 -15.02 14.28
#